data_AF-K9YA59-F1
#
_entry.id   AF-K9YA59-F1
#
_cell.length_a   1.000
_cell.length_b   1.000
_cell.length_c   1.000
_cell.angle_alpha   90.00
_cell.angle_beta   90.00
_cell.angle_gamma   90.00
#
_symmetry.space_group_name_H-M   'P 1'
#
loop_
_entity.id
_entity.type
_entity.pdbx_description
1 polymer ?
#
loop_
_entity_poly.entity_id
_entity_poly.type
_entity_poly.pdbx_seq_one_letter_code
_entity_poly.pdbx_strand_id
1 'polypeptide(L)'
;MKTASNYNSWELIKTAASDPDRLGTPFLEKANELLQREEDQERRGFLMQEIYQLSSQLSISTNELPILKAMTTSELEAYTVQLRQQHSSRSLKKLSAA
;
A
#
# COMPACT_ATOMS: atom_id res chain seq x y z
N MET A 1 2.55 -13.24 17.84
CA MET A 1 3.77 -13.00 17.05
C MET A 1 3.97 -11.48 17.00
N LYS A 2 4.97 -10.96 17.73
CA LYS A 2 5.19 -9.52 17.90
C LYS A 2 6.01 -8.97 16.73
N THR A 3 5.56 -7.83 16.24
CA THR A 3 6.04 -7.04 15.11
C THR A 3 7.51 -6.63 15.26
N ALA A 4 8.41 -7.25 14.49
CA ALA A 4 9.83 -6.91 14.46
C ALA A 4 10.15 -5.60 13.72
N SER A 5 9.21 -5.02 12.95
CA SER A 5 9.46 -3.79 12.17
C SER A 5 9.56 -2.54 13.05
N ASN A 6 8.68 -2.42 14.04
CA ASN A 6 8.51 -1.20 14.83
C ASN A 6 9.69 -0.90 15.79
N TYR A 7 10.56 -1.89 16.02
CA TYR A 7 11.73 -1.72 16.90
C TYR A 7 12.90 -1.02 16.20
N ASN A 8 13.01 -1.11 14.87
CA ASN A 8 14.17 -0.55 14.16
C ASN A 8 14.04 0.96 13.92
N SER A 9 12.85 1.45 13.59
CA SER A 9 12.59 2.88 13.36
C SER A 9 12.68 3.70 14.65
N TRP A 10 12.16 3.18 15.78
CA TRP A 10 12.23 3.87 17.07
C TRP A 10 13.64 3.95 17.67
N GLU A 11 14.46 2.92 17.48
CA GLU A 11 15.85 2.95 17.94
C GLU A 11 16.70 3.93 17.12
N LEU A 12 16.42 4.06 15.82
CA LEU A 12 17.03 5.10 14.99
C LEU A 12 16.66 6.51 15.48
N ILE A 13 15.38 6.78 15.75
CA ILE A 13 14.93 8.08 16.27
C ILE A 13 15.58 8.40 17.62
N LYS A 14 15.68 7.42 18.53
CA LYS A 14 16.38 7.61 19.83
C LYS A 14 17.86 7.89 19.67
N THR A 15 18.52 7.23 18.72
CA THR A 15 19.95 7.42 18.45
C THR A 15 20.19 8.83 17.86
N ALA A 16 19.32 9.30 16.97
CA ALA A 16 19.30 10.70 16.49
C ALA A 16 19.09 11.72 17.60
N ALA A 17 18.20 11.45 18.54
CA ALA A 17 17.94 12.33 19.66
C ALA A 17 19.12 12.39 20.66
N SER A 18 19.94 11.34 20.72
CA SER A 18 21.06 11.23 21.66
C SER A 18 22.38 11.89 21.18
N ASP A 19 22.56 12.09 19.88
CA ASP A 19 23.83 12.64 19.33
C ASP A 19 23.62 13.36 17.98
N PRO A 20 23.00 14.57 17.99
CA PRO A 20 22.60 15.28 16.77
C PRO A 20 23.78 15.71 15.89
N ASP A 21 24.95 16.00 16.49
CA ASP A 21 26.17 16.42 15.78
C ASP A 21 26.89 15.27 15.05
N ARG A 22 26.63 14.02 15.46
CA ARG A 22 27.35 12.84 14.96
C ARG A 22 26.64 12.12 13.81
N LEU A 23 25.35 12.40 13.61
CA LEU A 23 24.51 11.63 12.68
C LEU A 23 24.24 12.34 11.34
N GLY A 24 24.37 13.68 11.28
CA GLY A 24 24.33 14.45 10.04
C GLY A 24 23.09 14.21 9.14
N THR A 25 23.08 14.88 8.00
CA THR A 25 22.09 14.67 6.92
C THR A 25 21.90 13.20 6.47
N PRO A 26 22.94 12.35 6.34
CA PRO A 26 22.75 11.00 5.78
C PRO A 26 21.96 10.05 6.70
N PHE A 27 21.98 10.27 8.01
CA PHE A 27 21.16 9.47 8.93
C PHE A 27 19.67 9.82 8.79
N LEU A 28 19.35 11.11 8.72
CA LEU A 28 17.99 11.59 8.54
C LEU A 28 17.43 11.18 7.17
N GLU A 29 18.25 11.22 6.12
CA GLU A 29 17.90 10.70 4.79
C GLU A 29 17.52 9.22 4.86
N LYS A 30 18.37 8.39 5.50
CA LYS A 30 18.11 6.95 5.63
C LYS A 30 16.89 6.62 6.50
N ALA A 31 16.65 7.39 7.56
CA ALA A 31 15.45 7.24 8.38
C ALA A 31 14.18 7.59 7.59
N ASN A 32 14.24 8.66 6.78
CA ASN A 32 13.13 9.08 5.93
C ASN A 32 12.84 8.04 4.82
N GLU A 33 13.89 7.46 4.21
CA GLU A 33 13.72 6.35 3.26
C GLU A 33 13.05 5.12 3.88
N LEU A 34 13.38 4.79 5.13
CA LEU A 34 12.76 3.66 5.83
C LEU A 34 11.29 3.94 6.12
N LEU A 35 10.96 5.14 6.60
CA LEU A 35 9.57 5.55 6.83
C LEU A 35 8.75 5.51 5.54
N GLN A 36 9.27 6.07 4.43
CA GLN A 36 8.60 6.03 3.14
C GLN A 36 8.36 4.59 2.64
N ARG A 37 9.30 3.67 2.89
CA ARG A 37 9.12 2.25 2.55
C ARG A 37 8.04 1.59 3.40
N GLU A 38 7.95 1.90 4.68
CA GLU A 38 6.88 1.38 5.54
C GLU A 38 5.51 1.91 5.08
N GLU A 39 5.39 3.22 4.82
CA GLU A 39 4.16 3.83 4.30
C GLU A 39 3.75 3.22 2.95
N ASP A 40 4.69 3.00 2.03
CA ASP A 40 4.41 2.37 0.74
C ASP A 40 3.94 0.91 0.90
N GLN A 41 4.53 0.15 1.83
CA GLN A 41 4.09 -1.22 2.13
C GLN A 41 2.69 -1.26 2.74
N GLU A 42 2.38 -0.37 3.67
CA GLU A 42 1.05 -0.26 4.26
C GLU A 42 0.01 0.12 3.19
N ARG A 43 0.32 1.12 2.36
CA ARG A 43 -0.54 1.56 1.25
C ARG A 43 -0.78 0.44 0.24
N ARG A 44 0.27 -0.30 -0.12
CA ARG A 44 0.19 -1.49 -0.98
C ARG A 44 -0.71 -2.55 -0.36
N GLY A 45 -0.61 -2.81 0.94
CA GLY A 45 -1.47 -3.73 1.67
C GLY A 45 -2.94 -3.34 1.59
N PHE A 46 -3.25 -2.06 1.78
CA PHE A 46 -4.60 -1.51 1.63
C PHE A 46 -5.15 -1.68 0.21
N LEU A 47 -4.38 -1.31 -0.81
CA LEU A 47 -4.78 -1.43 -2.21
C LEU A 47 -5.06 -2.88 -2.61
N MET A 48 -4.20 -3.80 -2.17
CA MET A 48 -4.42 -5.23 -2.40
C MET A 48 -5.76 -5.68 -1.83
N GLN A 49 -6.04 -5.37 -0.54
CA GLN A 49 -7.31 -5.72 0.09
C GLN A 49 -8.51 -5.14 -0.66
N GLU A 50 -8.41 -3.90 -1.11
CA GLU A 50 -9.48 -3.26 -1.89
C GLU A 50 -9.72 -3.97 -3.23
N ILE A 51 -8.64 -4.31 -3.95
CA ILE A 51 -8.71 -5.08 -5.20
C ILE A 51 -9.42 -6.42 -4.97
N TYR A 52 -9.09 -7.15 -3.89
CA TYR A 52 -9.77 -8.41 -3.56
C TYR A 52 -11.28 -8.22 -3.37
N GLN A 53 -11.68 -7.17 -2.65
CA GLN A 53 -13.09 -6.88 -2.39
C GLN A 53 -13.83 -6.51 -3.68
N LEU A 54 -13.26 -5.63 -4.50
CA LEU A 54 -13.85 -5.19 -5.77
C LEU A 54 -13.95 -6.35 -6.77
N SER A 55 -12.91 -7.17 -6.90
CA SER A 55 -12.92 -8.34 -7.77
C SER A 55 -13.98 -9.36 -7.35
N SER A 56 -14.16 -9.58 -6.04
CA SER A 56 -15.24 -10.42 -5.51
C SER A 56 -16.62 -9.89 -5.88
N GLN A 57 -16.86 -8.58 -5.69
CA GLN A 57 -18.13 -7.92 -6.06
C GLN A 57 -18.39 -7.97 -7.57
N LEU A 58 -17.33 -7.90 -8.38
CA LEU A 58 -17.40 -7.99 -9.83
C LEU A 58 -17.43 -9.42 -10.37
N SER A 59 -17.24 -10.43 -9.53
CA SER A 59 -17.09 -11.85 -9.92
C SER A 59 -15.92 -12.08 -10.88
N ILE A 60 -14.84 -11.31 -10.73
CA ILE A 60 -13.59 -11.47 -11.48
C ILE A 60 -12.77 -12.57 -10.83
N SER A 61 -12.23 -13.49 -11.64
CA SER A 61 -11.42 -14.61 -11.14
C SER A 61 -10.13 -14.11 -10.50
N THR A 62 -9.86 -14.61 -9.29
CA THR A 62 -8.63 -14.35 -8.53
C THR A 62 -7.40 -15.08 -9.07
N ASN A 63 -7.46 -15.69 -10.25
CA ASN A 63 -6.30 -16.36 -10.83
C ASN A 63 -5.17 -15.36 -11.21
N GLU A 64 -5.47 -14.06 -11.27
CA GLU A 64 -4.50 -12.99 -11.55
C GLU A 64 -3.78 -12.46 -10.29
N LEU A 65 -4.11 -12.95 -9.08
CA LEU A 65 -3.48 -12.52 -7.84
C LEU A 65 -1.94 -12.65 -7.76
N PRO A 66 -1.29 -13.65 -8.41
CA PRO A 66 0.16 -13.71 -8.46
C PRO A 66 0.77 -12.49 -9.16
N ILE A 67 0.06 -11.91 -10.13
CA ILE A 67 0.50 -10.75 -10.91
C ILE A 67 0.46 -9.48 -10.05
N LEU A 68 -0.56 -9.34 -9.20
CA LEU A 68 -0.69 -8.18 -8.30
C LEU A 68 0.47 -8.07 -7.30
N LYS A 69 1.04 -9.20 -6.87
CA LYS A 69 2.22 -9.19 -5.98
C LYS A 69 3.49 -8.68 -6.66
N ALA A 70 3.56 -8.72 -7.98
CA ALA A 70 4.71 -8.21 -8.75
C ALA A 70 4.55 -6.74 -9.15
N MET A 71 3.33 -6.20 -9.14
CA MET A 71 3.05 -4.80 -9.51
C MET A 71 3.67 -3.82 -8.51
N THR A 72 3.98 -2.61 -8.97
CA THR A 72 4.31 -1.45 -8.14
C THR A 72 3.05 -0.88 -7.47
N THR A 73 3.23 -0.05 -6.44
CA THR A 73 2.10 0.61 -5.76
C THR A 73 1.28 1.48 -6.72
N SER A 74 1.94 2.19 -7.63
CA SER A 74 1.26 3.01 -8.65
C SER A 74 0.44 2.18 -9.65
N GLU A 75 0.92 1.00 -10.04
CA GLU A 75 0.16 0.09 -10.89
C GLU A 75 -1.07 -0.47 -10.16
N LEU A 76 -0.94 -0.79 -8.87
CA LEU A 76 -2.07 -1.21 -8.04
C LEU A 76 -3.12 -0.11 -7.88
N GLU A 77 -2.70 1.15 -7.74
CA GLU A 77 -3.62 2.30 -7.72
C GLU A 77 -4.40 2.42 -9.03
N ALA A 78 -3.70 2.39 -10.16
CA ALA A 78 -4.32 2.46 -11.47
C ALA A 78 -5.34 1.32 -11.67
N TYR A 79 -4.97 0.10 -11.27
CA TYR A 79 -5.86 -1.05 -11.35
C TYR A 79 -7.09 -0.90 -10.44
N THR A 80 -6.89 -0.42 -9.21
CA THR A 80 -8.00 -0.16 -8.26
C THR A 80 -8.97 0.87 -8.83
N VAL A 81 -8.48 1.94 -9.46
CA VAL A 81 -9.32 2.94 -10.14
C VAL A 81 -10.15 2.32 -11.26
N GLN A 82 -9.55 1.45 -12.09
CA GLN A 82 -10.28 0.74 -13.15
C GLN A 82 -11.38 -0.14 -12.58
N LEU A 83 -11.10 -0.91 -11.53
CA LEU A 83 -12.09 -1.76 -10.86
C LEU A 83 -13.24 -0.94 -10.25
N ARG A 84 -12.95 0.20 -9.61
CA ARG A 84 -13.98 1.11 -9.09
C ARG A 84 -14.89 1.63 -10.21
N GLN A 85 -14.32 2.02 -11.36
CA GLN A 85 -15.09 2.48 -12.51
C GLN A 85 -16.00 1.37 -13.08
N GLN A 86 -15.49 0.14 -13.20
CA GLN A 86 -16.27 -1.01 -13.63
C GLN A 86 -17.42 -1.33 -12.67
N HIS A 87 -17.15 -1.29 -11.35
CA HIS A 87 -18.16 -1.52 -10.31
C HIS A 87 -19.26 -0.46 -10.36
N SER A 88 -18.89 0.82 -10.45
CA SER A 88 -19.84 1.93 -10.60
C SER A 88 -20.70 1.79 -11.86
N SER A 89 -20.08 1.46 -12.99
CA SER A 89 -20.78 1.27 -14.28
C SER A 89 -21.79 0.12 -14.24
N ARG A 90 -21.45 -0.99 -13.55
CA ARG A 90 -22.35 -2.13 -13.39
C ARG A 90 -23.55 -1.80 -12.49
N SER A 91 -23.33 -0.99 -11.45
CA SER A 91 -24.41 -0.49 -10.59
C SER A 91 -25.41 0.35 -11.39
N LEU A 92 -24.92 1.30 -12.20
CA LEU A 92 -25.77 2.17 -13.02
C LEU A 92 -26.59 1.39 -14.07
N LYS A 93 -26.00 0.38 -14.72
CA LYS A 93 -26.74 -0.47 -15.67
C LYS A 93 -27.90 -1.24 -15.03
N LYS A 94 -27.78 -1.65 -13.77
CA LYS A 94 -28.88 -2.32 -13.05
C LYS A 94 -30.05 -1.37 -12.74
N LEU A 95 -29.76 -0.09 -12.51
CA LEU A 95 -30.78 0.93 -12.23
C LEU A 95 -31.50 1.40 -13.49
N SER A 96 -30.81 1.43 -14.63
CA SER A 96 -31.40 1.83 -15.92
C SER A 96 -32.32 0.77 -16.55
N ALA A 97 -32.29 -0.47 -16.05
CA ALA A 97 -33.10 -1.58 -16.57
C ALA A 97 -34.37 -1.84 -15.74
N ALA A 98 -34.64 -1.03 -14.72
CA ALA A 98 -35.85 -1.04 -13.89
C ALA A 98 -36.79 0.09 -14.33
#